data_AF-A0A7J7W1M9-F1
#
_entry.id   AF-A0A7J7W1M9-F1
#
_cell.length_a   1.000
_cell.length_b   1.000
_cell.length_c   1.000
_cell.angle_alpha   90.00
_cell.angle_beta   90.00
_cell.angle_gamma   90.00
#
_symmetry.space_group_name_H-M   'P 1'
#
loop_
_entity.id
_entity.type
_entity.pdbx_description
1 polymer ?
#
loop_
_entity_poly.entity_id
_entity_poly.type
_entity_poly.pdbx_seq_one_letter_code
_entity_poly.pdbx_strand_id
1 'polypeptide(L)'
;MQNKFISSPFLASEDGVLGGVIVLRSCRCSAEPDSSQNKQTLLVEFLWSHTTESMCVGYMSAQDGKAKTHISRLPPGAVAGQSVAIEGGVCRLQSPVN
;
A
#
# COMPACT_ATOMS: atom_id res chain seq x y z
N MET A 1 -1.52 -8.74 -8.46
CA MET A 1 -2.34 -7.96 -9.41
C MET A 1 -2.27 -8.46 -10.83
N GLN A 2 -1.09 -8.71 -11.44
CA GLN A 2 -1.04 -9.22 -12.81
C GLN A 2 -1.39 -10.72 -12.91
N ASN A 3 -0.44 -11.62 -12.61
CA ASN A 3 -0.60 -13.07 -12.85
C ASN A 3 -1.76 -13.75 -12.11
N LYS A 4 -2.06 -13.29 -10.89
CA LYS A 4 -3.04 -13.93 -10.00
C LYS A 4 -4.40 -13.21 -9.97
N PHE A 5 -4.55 -12.12 -10.73
CA PHE A 5 -5.82 -11.39 -10.79
C PHE A 5 -6.20 -11.06 -12.24
N ILE A 6 -5.48 -10.17 -12.94
CA ILE A 6 -5.75 -9.89 -14.38
C ILE A 6 -5.68 -11.16 -15.22
N SER A 7 -4.57 -11.91 -15.12
CA SER A 7 -4.35 -13.13 -15.93
C SER A 7 -4.85 -14.39 -15.23
N SER A 8 -5.76 -14.25 -14.26
CA SER A 8 -6.25 -15.39 -13.50
C SER A 8 -7.13 -16.28 -14.40
N PRO A 9 -6.90 -17.61 -14.47
CA PRO A 9 -7.78 -18.52 -15.19
C PRO A 9 -9.23 -18.48 -14.69
N PHE A 10 -9.43 -18.10 -13.43
CA PHE A 10 -10.76 -17.97 -12.81
C PHE A 10 -11.58 -16.80 -13.37
N LEU A 11 -10.92 -15.84 -14.04
CA LEU A 11 -11.54 -14.64 -14.60
C LEU A 11 -11.33 -14.55 -16.12
N ALA A 12 -10.95 -15.66 -16.76
CA ALA A 12 -10.62 -15.69 -18.19
C ALA A 12 -11.82 -15.37 -19.10
N SER A 13 -13.05 -15.43 -18.59
CA SER A 13 -14.27 -15.05 -19.31
C SER A 13 -14.57 -13.55 -19.28
N GLU A 14 -13.85 -12.76 -18.48
CA GLU A 14 -14.14 -11.35 -18.28
C GLU A 14 -13.35 -10.48 -19.28
N ASP A 15 -14.03 -9.55 -19.96
CA ASP A 15 -13.41 -8.61 -20.92
C ASP A 15 -12.49 -7.57 -20.25
N GLY A 16 -12.49 -7.51 -18.92
CA GLY A 16 -11.61 -6.66 -18.12
C GLY A 16 -11.78 -6.94 -16.64
N VAL A 17 -10.66 -7.13 -15.93
CA VAL A 17 -10.69 -7.49 -14.51
C VAL A 17 -10.56 -6.23 -13.66
N LEU A 18 -11.65 -5.77 -13.08
CA LEU A 18 -11.72 -4.53 -12.27
C LEU A 18 -11.60 -4.83 -10.77
N GLY A 19 -10.58 -4.27 -10.13
CA GLY A 19 -10.41 -4.38 -8.68
C GLY A 19 -9.31 -3.47 -8.13
N GLY A 20 -9.34 -3.25 -6.82
CA GLY A 20 -8.36 -2.46 -6.10
C GLY A 20 -8.04 -3.07 -4.74
N VAL A 21 -6.82 -2.84 -4.25
CA VAL A 21 -6.35 -3.32 -2.95
C VAL A 21 -5.60 -2.21 -2.23
N ILE A 22 -5.73 -2.20 -0.91
CA ILE A 22 -4.84 -1.48 0.01
C ILE A 22 -4.12 -2.52 0.87
N VAL A 23 -2.82 -2.33 1.10
CA VAL A 23 -1.97 -3.29 1.81
C VAL A 23 -1.12 -2.54 2.82
N LEU A 24 -0.95 -3.15 4.00
CA LEU A 24 -0.05 -2.68 5.05
C LEU A 24 0.81 -3.85 5.53
N ARG A 25 2.12 -3.68 5.53
CA ARG A 25 3.11 -4.61 6.08
C ARG A 25 3.88 -3.91 7.19
N SER A 26 4.06 -4.56 8.32
CA SER A 26 4.85 -4.03 9.43
C SER A 26 5.86 -5.05 9.94
N CYS A 27 7.07 -4.60 10.28
CA CYS A 27 8.04 -5.39 11.01
C CYS A 27 8.65 -4.59 12.17
N ARG A 28 9.07 -5.29 13.23
CA ARG A 28 9.81 -4.67 14.34
C ARG A 28 11.27 -4.55 13.95
N CYS A 29 11.86 -3.36 14.17
CA CYS A 29 13.29 -3.17 14.10
C CYS A 29 13.89 -3.39 15.50
N SER A 30 14.88 -4.26 15.64
CA SER A 30 15.66 -4.38 16.88
C SER A 30 16.58 -3.17 17.01
N ALA A 31 16.64 -2.59 18.22
CA ALA A 31 17.66 -1.60 18.53
C ALA A 31 19.04 -2.28 18.63
N GLU A 32 20.09 -1.59 18.21
CA GLU A 32 21.48 -1.97 18.48
C GLU A 32 21.68 -2.22 19.99
N PRO A 33 22.47 -3.23 20.38
CA PRO A 33 22.57 -3.70 21.76
C PRO A 33 23.10 -2.67 22.77
N ASP A 34 23.66 -1.55 22.31
CA ASP A 34 24.31 -0.53 23.16
C ASP A 34 23.49 0.75 23.40
N SER A 35 22.24 0.82 22.95
CA SER A 35 21.39 1.97 23.24
C SER A 35 20.55 1.75 24.51
N SER A 36 20.87 2.50 25.57
CA SER A 36 20.19 2.55 26.87
C SER A 36 18.72 3.03 26.81
N GLN A 37 18.12 3.12 25.62
CA GLN A 37 16.70 3.38 25.41
C GLN A 37 16.14 2.27 24.52
N ASN A 38 15.51 1.28 25.14
CA ASN A 38 14.83 0.15 24.50
C ASN A 38 13.55 0.59 23.75
N LYS A 39 13.68 1.57 22.85
CA LYS A 39 12.57 2.11 22.04
C LYS A 39 12.40 1.24 20.81
N GLN A 40 11.47 0.30 20.90
CA GLN A 40 11.12 -0.56 19.77
C GLN A 40 10.39 0.27 18.71
N THR A 41 10.91 0.27 17.48
CA THR A 41 10.30 0.95 16.33
C THR A 41 9.68 -0.07 15.39
N LEU A 42 8.57 0.32 14.75
CA LEU A 42 7.95 -0.45 13.68
C LEU A 42 8.25 0.23 12.34
N LEU A 43 8.81 -0.52 11.40
CA LEU A 43 8.82 -0.11 10.00
C LEU A 43 7.52 -0.58 9.37
N VAL A 44 6.75 0.37 8.82
CA VAL A 44 5.50 0.11 8.11
C VAL A 44 5.67 0.47 6.65
N GLU A 45 5.39 -0.48 5.77
CA GLU A 45 5.23 -0.29 4.33
C GLU A 45 3.75 -0.33 4.01
N PHE A 46 3.27 0.65 3.26
CA PHE A 46 1.89 0.69 2.78
C PHE A 46 1.89 0.83 1.28
N LEU A 47 1.00 0.08 0.62
CA LEU A 47 0.85 0.11 -0.83
C LEU A 47 -0.64 0.13 -1.18
N TRP A 48 -0.95 0.68 -2.34
CA TRP A 48 -2.23 0.48 -3.00
C TRP A 48 -2.00 0.11 -4.45
N SER A 49 -2.89 -0.71 -4.99
CA SER A 49 -2.83 -1.10 -6.40
C SER A 49 -4.23 -1.37 -6.94
N HIS A 50 -4.48 -0.95 -8.17
CA HIS A 50 -5.78 -1.14 -8.80
C HIS A 50 -5.67 -1.31 -10.31
N THR A 51 -6.72 -1.89 -10.89
CA THR A 51 -6.92 -2.03 -12.34
C THR A 51 -8.09 -1.18 -12.85
N THR A 52 -8.85 -0.55 -11.95
CA THR A 52 -9.88 0.45 -12.26
C THR A 52 -9.26 1.73 -12.81
N GLU A 53 -10.06 2.62 -13.42
CA GLU A 53 -9.56 3.93 -13.89
C GLU A 53 -8.93 4.77 -12.78
N SER A 54 -9.49 4.69 -11.57
CA SER A 54 -8.96 5.38 -10.40
C SER A 54 -9.30 4.67 -9.09
N MET A 55 -8.58 5.04 -8.03
CA MET A 55 -8.83 4.62 -6.65
C MET A 55 -8.48 5.78 -5.71
N CYS A 56 -9.44 6.20 -4.88
CA CYS A 56 -9.20 7.18 -3.83
C CYS A 56 -8.62 6.48 -2.59
N VAL A 57 -7.50 6.97 -2.08
CA VAL A 57 -6.85 6.44 -0.88
C VAL A 57 -6.61 7.54 0.15
N GLY A 58 -6.65 7.17 1.42
CA GLY A 58 -6.31 8.04 2.54
C GLY A 58 -5.42 7.29 3.54
N TYR A 59 -4.34 7.92 4.00
CA TYR A 59 -3.42 7.31 4.96
C TYR A 59 -2.93 8.35 5.98
N MET A 60 -2.68 7.89 7.20
CA MET A 60 -2.24 8.73 8.32
C MET A 60 -1.47 7.89 9.34
N SER A 61 -0.34 8.43 9.80
CA SER A 61 0.30 7.96 11.03
C SER A 61 -0.26 8.75 12.22
N ALA A 62 -0.41 8.11 13.37
CA ALA A 62 -0.76 8.79 14.62
C ALA A 62 0.25 9.91 14.99
N GLN A 63 1.48 9.83 14.46
CA GLN A 63 2.55 10.82 14.66
C GLN A 63 2.53 11.97 13.63
N ASP A 64 1.79 11.85 12.53
CA ASP A 64 1.81 12.81 11.41
C ASP A 64 0.82 13.98 11.60
N GLY A 65 -0.14 13.87 12.53
CA GLY A 65 -1.10 14.92 12.90
C GLY A 65 -2.11 15.35 11.83
N LYS A 66 -1.91 15.00 10.55
CA LYS A 66 -2.79 15.31 9.42
C LYS A 66 -2.83 14.17 8.41
N ALA A 67 -4.03 13.72 8.08
CA ALA A 67 -4.25 12.70 7.06
C ALA A 67 -3.85 13.20 5.67
N LYS A 68 -3.31 12.29 4.85
CA LYS A 68 -3.03 12.52 3.43
C LYS A 68 -4.04 11.77 2.59
N THR A 69 -4.52 12.40 1.52
CA THR A 69 -5.47 11.82 0.56
C THR A 69 -4.87 11.88 -0.83
N HIS A 70 -5.14 10.87 -1.65
CA HIS A 70 -4.62 10.78 -3.02
C HIS A 70 -5.62 10.07 -3.93
N ILE A 71 -5.77 10.57 -5.16
CA ILE A 71 -6.54 9.89 -6.20
C ILE A 71 -5.54 9.20 -7.13
N SER A 72 -5.30 7.92 -6.88
CA SER A 72 -4.49 7.10 -7.77
C SER A 72 -5.24 6.90 -9.09
N ARG A 73 -4.55 7.06 -10.21
CA ARG A 73 -5.10 6.91 -11.56
C ARG A 73 -4.17 6.04 -12.38
N LEU A 74 -4.74 5.30 -13.33
CA LEU A 74 -3.91 4.61 -14.33
C LEU A 74 -3.07 5.63 -15.12
N PRO A 75 -1.83 5.26 -15.53
CA PRO A 75 -1.00 6.09 -16.38
C PRO A 75 -1.69 6.44 -17.71
N PRO A 76 -1.35 7.57 -18.35
CA PRO A 76 -1.86 7.90 -19.67
C PRO A 76 -1.65 6.76 -20.68
N GLY A 77 -2.70 6.38 -21.41
CA GLY A 77 -2.67 5.29 -22.39
C GLY A 77 -2.86 3.89 -21.82
N ALA A 78 -2.87 3.71 -20.50
CA ALA A 78 -3.22 2.44 -19.87
C ALA A 78 -4.73 2.18 -19.93
N VAL A 79 -5.12 0.92 -20.04
CA VAL A 79 -6.52 0.50 -20.22
C VAL A 79 -7.06 -0.12 -18.92
N ALA A 80 -8.18 0.42 -18.43
CA ALA A 80 -8.85 -0.11 -17.24
C ALA A 80 -9.26 -1.58 -17.45
N GLY A 81 -9.08 -2.40 -16.41
CA GLY A 81 -9.32 -3.85 -16.45
C GLY A 81 -8.20 -4.68 -17.10
N GLN A 82 -7.24 -4.04 -17.77
CA GLN A 82 -6.12 -4.71 -18.47
C GLN A 82 -4.74 -4.28 -17.96
N SER A 83 -4.67 -3.11 -17.32
CA SER A 83 -3.45 -2.52 -16.76
C SER A 83 -3.51 -2.42 -15.24
N VAL A 84 -2.35 -2.16 -14.62
CA VAL A 84 -2.23 -2.01 -13.16
C VAL A 84 -1.55 -0.69 -12.84
N ALA A 85 -2.13 0.08 -11.91
CA ALA A 85 -1.42 1.12 -11.16
C ALA A 85 -0.99 0.56 -9.80
N ILE A 86 0.19 0.94 -9.33
CA ILE A 86 0.69 0.62 -7.99
C ILE A 86 1.53 1.78 -7.46
N GLU A 87 1.26 2.19 -6.23
CA GLU A 87 2.04 3.18 -5.51
C GLU A 87 2.13 2.78 -4.03
N GLY A 88 2.97 3.45 -3.27
CA GLY A 88 3.12 3.17 -1.85
C GLY A 88 4.15 4.07 -1.19
N GLY A 89 4.39 3.79 0.09
CA GLY A 89 5.37 4.52 0.90
C GLY A 89 5.76 3.75 2.15
N VAL A 90 6.61 4.40 2.94
CA VAL A 90 7.11 3.87 4.21
C VAL A 90 6.87 4.85 5.34
N CYS A 91 6.58 4.34 6.53
CA CYS A 91 6.44 5.10 7.76
C CYS A 91 7.15 4.37 8.89
N ARG A 92 7.95 5.08 9.70
CA ARG A 92 8.45 4.53 10.96
C ARG A 92 7.53 4.96 12.08
N LEU A 93 6.99 4.00 12.82
CA LEU A 93 6.21 4.25 14.01
C LEU A 93 7.09 4.02 15.25
N GLN A 94 7.18 5.03 16.11
CA GLN A 94 7.67 4.86 17.46
C GLN A 94 6.64 4.08 18.31
N SER A 95 7.08 3.13 19.14
CA SER A 95 6.20 2.54 20.14
C SER A 95 5.74 3.61 21.13
N PRO A 96 4.47 3.59 21.57
CA PRO A 96 4.03 4.47 22.64
C PRO A 96 4.88 4.23 23.88
N VAL A 97 5.35 5.32 24.49
CA VAL A 97 5.91 5.29 25.84
C VAL A 97 4.70 5.17 26.77
N ASN A 98 4.38 3.96 27.22
CA ASN A 98 3.45 3.76 28.32
C ASN A 98 4.14 4.12 29.64
#